data_AF-A0A8H5DJ46-F1
#
_entry.id   AF-A0A8H5DJ46-F1
#
_cell.length_a   1.000
_cell.length_b   1.000
_cell.length_c   1.000
_cell.angle_alpha   90.00
_cell.angle_beta   90.00
_cell.angle_gamma   90.00
#
_symmetry.space_group_name_H-M   'P 1'
#
loop_
_entity.id
_entity.type
_entity.pdbx_description
1 polymer ?
#
loop_
_entity_poly.entity_id
_entity_poly.type
_entity_poly.pdbx_seq_one_letter_code
_entity_poly.pdbx_strand_id
1 'polypeptide(L)'
;MSSINDLATAAIASSDAPDGESKRGAFIVLEGLDRSGKTTQVKLLEQRFVEEGQKVKVMRFPDRTTPIGQMIDSYLKSDVEMEDHVIHLLFSANRWEAVKQIQSLIASGTTIVCDRYYHSGIVYSAAKQNPSLPLSWARAPERGLPRPDLVLFLDLTEEQARARGGWGGEVYERSDMQKRVRELFWGLSMGGKDVAAQGLGLDEAEGWSQEEEDLVVVDAGGSVEEVAEEVWGKVKGRVEQVERGEIGSLSTSTIHNTQTQAYQRMRYITNPPRICFRSQRIRPAVTRPLTMSHKTQEPVITNISALPIDESKWVTLQKIEYVDQVGKSRTWEVATRKTRGKAGVDAVAMGNILLHPSKPASTMLVIQYRPPLDAYTIEWPAGLIDAEETAEEAAVREFKEETGYSCKVLSVSPAQAADPGMTNANMQLVMVEVQLGQDEPEPEQRLDDGEHIQREVIPLSELYERLVEYSKRERTVVAAKLFHFAAGMHFAQTQKYF
;
A
#
# COMPACT_ATOMS: atom_id res chain seq x y z
N MET A 1 -20.55 -27.68 49.29
CA MET A 1 -20.06 -28.02 47.95
C MET A 1 -20.83 -27.18 46.94
N SER A 2 -20.23 -26.06 46.54
CA SER A 2 -20.57 -25.33 45.32
C SER A 2 -19.24 -25.15 44.58
N SER A 3 -19.24 -25.48 43.30
CA SER A 3 -18.07 -25.71 42.46
C SER A 3 -17.38 -24.41 42.02
N ILE A 4 -16.08 -24.50 41.76
CA ILE A 4 -15.04 -23.47 41.63
C ILE A 4 -15.12 -22.59 40.35
N ASN A 5 -16.27 -22.53 39.65
CA ASN A 5 -16.35 -21.88 38.34
C ASN A 5 -16.95 -20.45 38.27
N ASP A 6 -17.28 -19.82 39.39
CA ASP A 6 -17.98 -18.51 39.39
C ASP A 6 -17.13 -17.31 39.89
N LEU A 7 -15.79 -17.38 39.85
CA LEU A 7 -14.90 -16.29 40.27
C LEU A 7 -14.21 -15.52 39.12
N ALA A 8 -14.74 -15.61 37.89
CA ALA A 8 -14.14 -14.95 36.72
C ALA A 8 -14.80 -13.62 36.29
N THR A 9 -15.72 -13.04 37.07
CA THR A 9 -16.52 -11.87 36.61
C THR A 9 -16.47 -10.62 37.50
N ALA A 10 -15.59 -10.55 38.51
CA ALA A 10 -15.50 -9.33 39.32
C ALA A 10 -14.14 -9.17 40.01
N ALA A 11 -13.16 -8.58 39.32
CA ALA A 11 -12.04 -7.83 39.93
C ALA A 11 -11.07 -7.29 38.86
N ILE A 12 -11.49 -6.31 38.05
CA ILE A 12 -10.55 -5.31 37.47
C ILE A 12 -11.29 -3.96 37.48
N ALA A 13 -11.48 -3.43 38.68
CA ALA A 13 -11.76 -2.02 38.90
C ALA A 13 -11.00 -1.60 40.16
N SER A 14 -10.23 -0.52 40.03
CA SER A 14 -9.34 0.12 41.01
C SER A 14 -7.98 -0.52 41.26
N SER A 15 -6.96 0.05 40.62
CA SER A 15 -5.69 0.33 41.29
C SER A 15 -5.07 1.56 40.63
N ASP A 16 -5.16 2.70 41.31
CA ASP A 16 -4.38 3.89 41.02
C ASP A 16 -2.88 3.60 41.20
N ALA A 17 -2.12 3.70 40.11
CA ALA A 17 -0.66 3.79 40.07
C ALA A 17 -0.25 4.55 38.79
N PRO A 18 0.89 5.27 38.81
CA PRO A 18 1.10 6.51 38.04
C PRO A 18 1.37 6.27 36.55
N ASP A 19 1.18 7.31 35.75
CA ASP A 19 1.54 7.44 34.33
C ASP A 19 2.94 6.88 33.99
N GLY A 20 3.03 5.57 33.76
CA GLY A 20 4.11 4.90 33.09
C GLY A 20 3.51 4.12 31.93
N GLU A 21 3.85 4.47 30.68
CA GLU A 21 3.40 3.75 29.49
C GLU A 21 3.59 2.23 29.69
N SER A 22 2.50 1.46 29.70
CA SER A 22 2.60 0.01 29.83
C SER A 22 3.30 -0.54 28.59
N LYS A 23 4.50 -1.07 28.76
CA LYS A 23 5.28 -1.65 27.66
C LYS A 23 4.54 -2.86 27.07
N ARG A 24 4.39 -2.89 25.74
CA ARG A 24 3.78 -4.04 25.03
C ARG A 24 4.74 -5.24 25.02
N GLY A 25 4.20 -6.44 24.82
CA GLY A 25 4.97 -7.65 24.56
C GLY A 25 5.45 -7.73 23.11
N ALA A 26 6.45 -8.58 22.85
CA ALA A 26 6.90 -8.86 21.49
C ALA A 26 6.06 -9.95 20.81
N PHE A 27 5.96 -9.95 19.49
CA PHE A 27 5.34 -11.03 18.71
C PHE A 27 6.41 -11.80 17.93
N ILE A 28 6.78 -12.97 18.41
CA ILE A 28 7.86 -13.80 17.85
C ILE A 28 7.26 -15.02 17.16
N VAL A 29 7.65 -15.27 15.91
CA VAL A 29 7.21 -16.43 15.14
C VAL A 29 8.39 -17.37 14.90
N LEU A 30 8.18 -18.67 15.08
CA LEU A 30 9.11 -19.71 14.66
C LEU A 30 8.52 -20.44 13.45
N GLU A 31 9.23 -20.33 12.33
CA GLU A 31 9.00 -21.04 11.08
C GLU A 31 10.09 -22.09 10.86
N GLY A 32 9.87 -22.99 9.91
CA GLY A 32 10.81 -24.07 9.64
C GLY A 32 10.16 -25.26 8.95
N LEU A 33 10.98 -26.08 8.32
CA LEU A 33 10.56 -27.34 7.70
C LEU A 33 10.03 -28.33 8.73
N ASP A 34 9.38 -29.38 8.27
CA ASP A 34 8.98 -30.46 9.17
C ASP A 34 10.23 -31.08 9.83
N ARG A 35 10.16 -31.29 11.15
CA ARG A 35 11.27 -31.81 12.00
C ARG A 35 12.52 -30.94 12.13
N SER A 36 12.44 -29.68 11.72
CA SER A 36 13.44 -28.65 12.08
C SER A 36 13.59 -28.45 13.60
N GLY A 37 12.63 -28.91 14.41
CA GLY A 37 12.68 -28.83 15.86
C GLY A 37 11.86 -27.69 16.46
N LYS A 38 11.02 -27.01 15.66
CA LYS A 38 10.15 -25.90 16.08
C LYS A 38 9.46 -26.12 17.42
N THR A 39 8.68 -27.20 17.55
CA THR A 39 7.95 -27.50 18.79
C THR A 39 8.86 -27.62 20.01
N THR A 40 10.06 -28.18 19.83
CA THR A 40 11.06 -28.27 20.90
C THR A 40 11.60 -26.88 21.25
N GLN A 41 12.00 -26.11 20.24
CA GLN A 41 12.54 -24.77 20.44
C GLN A 41 11.51 -23.81 21.05
N VAL A 42 10.24 -23.86 20.64
CA VAL A 42 9.14 -23.08 21.23
C VAL A 42 8.98 -23.38 22.73
N LYS A 43 9.05 -24.66 23.14
CA LYS A 43 8.95 -25.05 24.56
C LYS A 43 10.14 -24.56 25.38
N LEU A 44 11.36 -24.69 24.84
CA LEU A 44 12.57 -24.19 25.50
C LEU A 44 12.52 -22.66 25.64
N LEU A 45 12.00 -21.97 24.63
CA LEU A 45 11.83 -20.53 24.66
C LEU A 45 10.81 -20.09 25.70
N GLU A 46 9.64 -20.76 25.75
CA GLU A 46 8.61 -20.52 26.77
C GLU A 46 9.17 -20.71 28.18
N GLN A 47 9.88 -21.82 28.42
CA GLN A 47 10.51 -22.08 29.71
C GLN A 47 11.50 -20.96 30.09
N ARG A 48 12.33 -20.51 29.14
CA ARG A 48 13.34 -19.47 29.40
C ARG A 48 12.72 -18.12 29.71
N PHE A 49 11.64 -17.74 29.03
CA PHE A 49 10.86 -16.55 29.38
C PHE A 49 10.29 -16.63 30.81
N VAL A 50 9.76 -17.80 31.19
CA VAL A 50 9.23 -18.03 32.55
C VAL A 50 10.34 -17.96 33.60
N GLU A 51 11.51 -18.52 33.33
CA GLU A 51 12.68 -18.47 34.20
C GLU A 51 13.23 -17.05 34.38
N GLU A 52 13.18 -16.22 33.33
CA GLU A 52 13.52 -14.79 33.41
C GLU A 52 12.38 -13.92 34.00
N GLY A 53 11.26 -14.53 34.41
CA GLY A 53 10.12 -13.83 35.03
C GLY A 53 9.31 -12.96 34.05
N GLN A 54 9.46 -13.18 32.75
CA GLN A 54 8.75 -12.46 31.70
C GLN A 54 7.42 -13.14 31.35
N LYS A 55 6.39 -12.34 31.06
CA LYS A 55 5.09 -12.86 30.62
C LYS A 55 5.18 -13.38 29.19
N VAL A 56 4.90 -14.66 28.99
CA VAL A 56 4.88 -15.30 27.68
C VAL A 56 3.59 -16.05 27.44
N LYS A 57 3.13 -16.06 26.19
CA LYS A 57 2.03 -16.92 25.71
C LYS A 57 2.47 -17.66 24.45
N VAL A 58 2.44 -18.99 24.51
CA VAL A 58 2.60 -19.80 23.30
C VAL A 58 1.30 -19.87 22.52
N MET A 59 1.39 -19.68 21.20
CA MET A 59 0.34 -19.89 20.22
C MET A 59 0.83 -20.77 19.09
N ARG A 60 -0.07 -21.41 18.35
CA ARG A 60 0.26 -22.25 17.19
C ARG A 60 -0.78 -22.07 16.11
N PHE A 61 -0.33 -22.05 14.86
CA PHE A 61 -1.23 -22.15 13.71
C PHE A 61 -0.95 -23.42 12.87
N PRO A 62 -2.00 -24.11 12.38
CA PRO A 62 -3.42 -23.84 12.66
C PRO A 62 -3.78 -24.13 14.12
N ASP A 63 -4.66 -23.31 14.70
CA ASP A 63 -5.29 -23.62 15.98
C ASP A 63 -6.38 -24.66 15.72
N ARG A 64 -6.03 -25.94 15.90
CA ARG A 64 -6.90 -27.09 15.64
C ARG A 64 -8.06 -27.23 16.63
N THR A 65 -8.19 -26.35 17.62
CA THR A 65 -9.26 -26.42 18.63
C THR A 65 -10.55 -25.74 18.17
N THR A 66 -10.48 -24.82 17.21
CA THR A 66 -11.65 -24.07 16.70
C THR A 66 -12.39 -24.87 15.62
N PRO A 67 -13.64 -24.52 15.28
CA PRO A 67 -14.36 -25.18 14.19
C PRO A 67 -13.63 -25.13 12.85
N ILE A 68 -12.99 -24.00 12.52
CA ILE A 68 -12.15 -23.86 11.31
C ILE A 68 -10.91 -24.75 11.45
N GLY A 69 -10.28 -24.73 12.62
CA GLY A 69 -9.14 -25.59 12.96
C GLY A 69 -9.40 -27.08 12.78
N GLN A 70 -10.58 -27.56 13.16
CA GLN A 70 -10.99 -28.95 12.99
C GLN A 70 -11.13 -29.33 11.51
N MET A 71 -11.67 -28.43 10.67
CA MET A 71 -11.73 -28.66 9.22
C MET A 71 -10.33 -28.76 8.61
N ILE A 72 -9.40 -27.90 9.04
CA ILE A 72 -8.00 -27.94 8.62
C ILE A 72 -7.32 -29.24 9.09
N ASP A 73 -7.55 -29.67 10.33
CA ASP A 73 -6.97 -30.90 10.89
C ASP A 73 -7.41 -32.14 10.10
N SER A 74 -8.71 -32.24 9.77
CA SER A 74 -9.22 -33.32 8.90
C SER A 74 -8.56 -33.34 7.53
N TYR A 75 -8.33 -32.17 6.93
CA TYR A 75 -7.58 -32.09 5.67
C TYR A 75 -6.12 -32.55 5.83
N LEU A 76 -5.41 -32.09 6.87
CA LEU A 76 -4.00 -32.42 7.09
C LEU A 76 -3.78 -33.92 7.36
N LYS A 77 -4.77 -34.59 7.95
CA LYS A 77 -4.80 -36.04 8.16
C LYS A 77 -5.20 -36.84 6.92
N SER A 78 -5.55 -36.17 5.82
CA SER A 78 -6.11 -36.78 4.61
C SER A 78 -7.47 -37.47 4.82
N ASP A 79 -8.22 -37.08 5.86
CA ASP A 79 -9.58 -37.60 6.10
C ASP A 79 -10.59 -37.01 5.10
N VAL A 80 -10.31 -35.80 4.61
CA VAL A 80 -11.15 -35.07 3.65
C VAL A 80 -10.26 -34.43 2.58
N GLU A 81 -10.65 -34.57 1.31
CA GLU A 81 -10.06 -33.81 0.22
C GLU A 81 -10.72 -32.43 0.12
N MET A 82 -9.90 -31.39 -0.07
CA MET A 82 -10.36 -30.01 -0.28
C MET A 82 -9.61 -29.37 -1.43
N GLU A 83 -10.28 -28.48 -2.12
CA GLU A 83 -9.69 -27.63 -3.16
C GLU A 83 -8.65 -26.68 -2.53
N ASP A 84 -7.57 -26.40 -3.26
CA ASP A 84 -6.39 -25.70 -2.75
C ASP A 84 -6.65 -24.26 -2.27
N HIS A 85 -7.52 -23.51 -2.95
CA HIS A 85 -7.91 -22.16 -2.54
C HIS A 85 -8.80 -22.23 -1.30
N VAL A 86 -9.72 -23.20 -1.23
CA VAL A 86 -10.59 -23.40 -0.05
C VAL A 86 -9.75 -23.65 1.20
N ILE A 87 -8.84 -24.63 1.16
CA ILE A 87 -8.01 -24.94 2.33
C ILE A 87 -7.08 -23.78 2.69
N HIS A 88 -6.53 -23.06 1.70
CA HIS A 88 -5.71 -21.88 1.96
C HIS A 88 -6.50 -20.78 2.68
N LEU A 89 -7.71 -20.47 2.22
CA LEU A 89 -8.58 -19.48 2.86
C LEU A 89 -9.01 -19.91 4.26
N LEU A 90 -9.20 -21.21 4.53
CA LEU A 90 -9.44 -21.72 5.89
C LEU A 90 -8.24 -21.50 6.80
N PHE A 91 -7.01 -21.77 6.34
CA PHE A 91 -5.80 -21.44 7.09
C PHE A 91 -5.70 -19.94 7.41
N SER A 92 -6.05 -19.08 6.45
CA SER A 92 -6.09 -17.63 6.64
C SER A 92 -7.13 -17.22 7.68
N ALA A 93 -8.37 -17.71 7.53
CA ALA A 93 -9.47 -17.42 8.44
C ALA A 93 -9.17 -17.86 9.89
N ASN A 94 -8.49 -18.99 10.07
CA ASN A 94 -8.04 -19.48 11.38
C ASN A 94 -7.01 -18.56 12.05
N ARG A 95 -6.21 -17.80 11.29
CA ARG A 95 -5.36 -16.73 11.85
C ARG A 95 -6.16 -15.49 12.17
N TRP A 96 -7.08 -15.09 11.29
CA TRP A 96 -7.91 -13.91 11.48
C TRP A 96 -8.80 -13.98 12.74
N GLU A 97 -9.35 -15.15 13.07
CA GLU A 97 -10.16 -15.31 14.29
C GLU A 97 -9.36 -15.08 15.58
N ALA A 98 -8.04 -15.28 15.55
CA ALA A 98 -7.15 -15.08 16.70
C ALA A 98 -6.62 -13.63 16.86
N VAL A 99 -6.85 -12.74 15.87
CA VAL A 99 -6.25 -11.38 15.85
C VAL A 99 -6.56 -10.58 17.11
N LYS A 100 -7.82 -10.59 17.58
CA LYS A 100 -8.21 -9.86 18.80
C LYS A 100 -7.44 -10.34 20.03
N GLN A 101 -7.21 -11.65 20.12
CA GLN A 101 -6.45 -12.25 21.22
C GLN A 101 -4.98 -11.86 21.14
N ILE A 102 -4.37 -11.95 19.95
CA ILE A 102 -2.97 -11.57 19.70
C ILE A 102 -2.74 -10.11 20.10
N GLN A 103 -3.58 -9.20 19.62
CA GLN A 103 -3.47 -7.77 19.91
C GLN A 103 -3.64 -7.47 21.41
N SER A 104 -4.59 -8.12 22.07
CA SER A 104 -4.83 -7.95 23.51
C SER A 104 -3.63 -8.43 24.35
N LEU A 105 -3.08 -9.60 24.03
CA LEU A 105 -1.89 -10.15 24.70
C LEU A 105 -0.68 -9.22 24.55
N ILE A 106 -0.38 -8.80 23.33
CA ILE A 106 0.70 -7.85 23.05
C ILE A 106 0.50 -6.55 23.83
N ALA A 107 -0.69 -5.94 23.75
CA ALA A 107 -0.98 -4.68 24.44
C ALA A 107 -0.85 -4.80 25.98
N SER A 108 -1.16 -5.98 26.54
CA SER A 108 -1.01 -6.25 27.99
C SER A 108 0.42 -6.50 28.47
N GLY A 109 1.42 -6.37 27.59
CA GLY A 109 2.82 -6.65 27.91
C GLY A 109 3.19 -8.13 27.86
N THR A 110 2.35 -9.00 27.28
CA THR A 110 2.63 -10.44 27.16
C THR A 110 3.31 -10.73 25.82
N THR A 111 4.53 -11.25 25.85
CA THR A 111 5.24 -11.70 24.65
C THR A 111 4.57 -12.96 24.10
N ILE A 112 4.35 -13.01 22.79
CA ILE A 112 3.79 -14.18 22.11
C ILE A 112 4.92 -14.92 21.42
N VAL A 113 5.00 -16.23 21.64
CA VAL A 113 5.83 -17.15 20.86
C VAL A 113 4.91 -18.02 20.02
N CYS A 114 5.01 -17.91 18.70
CA CYS A 114 4.06 -18.52 17.77
C CYS A 114 4.72 -19.59 16.92
N ASP A 115 4.24 -20.83 17.05
CA ASP A 115 4.64 -21.96 16.20
C ASP A 115 3.86 -21.90 14.88
N ARG A 116 4.54 -21.45 13.82
CA ARG A 116 4.01 -21.09 12.49
C ARG A 116 3.05 -19.90 12.51
N TYR A 117 3.05 -19.14 11.41
CA TYR A 117 2.10 -18.06 11.16
C TYR A 117 1.74 -17.98 9.67
N TYR A 118 1.47 -16.79 9.14
CA TYR A 118 1.08 -16.65 7.73
C TYR A 118 2.19 -17.03 6.76
N HIS A 119 3.47 -16.93 7.14
CA HIS A 119 4.60 -17.33 6.28
C HIS A 119 4.51 -18.81 5.89
N SER A 120 4.26 -19.72 6.84
CA SER A 120 3.91 -21.12 6.51
C SER A 120 2.69 -21.19 5.59
N GLY A 121 1.63 -20.41 5.83
CA GLY A 121 0.43 -20.41 5.00
C GLY A 121 0.70 -20.10 3.53
N ILE A 122 1.45 -19.03 3.25
CA ILE A 122 1.75 -18.61 1.87
C ILE A 122 2.73 -19.56 1.18
N VAL A 123 3.77 -19.99 1.91
CA VAL A 123 4.83 -20.84 1.35
C VAL A 123 4.31 -22.22 1.00
N TYR A 124 3.56 -22.88 1.90
CA TYR A 124 3.05 -24.23 1.63
C TYR A 124 2.01 -24.22 0.51
N SER A 125 1.17 -23.19 0.41
CA SER A 125 0.22 -23.05 -0.68
C SER A 125 0.91 -22.86 -2.04
N ALA A 126 1.90 -21.96 -2.13
CA ALA A 126 2.66 -21.76 -3.36
C ALA A 126 3.54 -22.98 -3.72
N ALA A 127 3.95 -23.78 -2.72
CA ALA A 127 4.70 -25.02 -2.94
C ALA A 127 3.90 -26.12 -3.66
N LYS A 128 2.56 -26.03 -3.69
CA LYS A 128 1.70 -26.96 -4.44
C LYS A 128 1.77 -26.81 -5.96
N GLN A 129 2.39 -25.73 -6.44
CA GLN A 129 2.54 -25.42 -7.88
C GLN A 129 1.21 -25.24 -8.63
N ASN A 130 0.15 -24.84 -7.93
CA ASN A 130 -1.10 -24.48 -8.55
C ASN A 130 -0.95 -23.09 -9.21
N PRO A 131 -1.06 -22.95 -10.55
CA PRO A 131 -0.83 -21.67 -11.23
C PRO A 131 -1.80 -20.56 -10.86
N SER A 132 -2.99 -20.88 -10.36
CA SER A 132 -3.95 -19.88 -9.86
C SER A 132 -3.78 -19.55 -8.38
N LEU A 133 -2.84 -20.20 -7.69
CA LEU A 133 -2.50 -19.94 -6.28
C LEU A 133 -1.02 -19.51 -6.11
N PRO A 134 -0.56 -18.45 -6.82
CA PRO A 134 0.80 -17.93 -6.65
C PRO A 134 1.00 -17.32 -5.26
N LEU A 135 2.27 -17.05 -4.91
CA LEU A 135 2.66 -16.44 -3.63
C LEU A 135 1.92 -15.12 -3.34
N SER A 136 1.73 -14.28 -4.35
CA SER A 136 0.99 -13.00 -4.23
C SER A 136 -0.50 -13.22 -3.91
N TRP A 137 -1.14 -14.18 -4.58
CA TRP A 137 -2.51 -14.56 -4.26
C TRP A 137 -2.60 -15.11 -2.84
N ALA A 138 -1.70 -16.01 -2.46
CA ALA A 138 -1.67 -16.59 -1.13
C ALA A 138 -1.40 -15.55 -0.02
N ARG A 139 -0.66 -14.47 -0.35
CA ARG A 139 -0.39 -13.35 0.58
C ARG A 139 -1.60 -12.44 0.75
N ALA A 140 -2.43 -12.28 -0.28
CA ALA A 140 -3.52 -11.30 -0.27
C ALA A 140 -4.51 -11.48 0.91
N PRO A 141 -4.97 -12.70 1.28
CA PRO A 141 -5.82 -12.92 2.44
C PRO A 141 -5.16 -12.58 3.79
N GLU A 142 -3.83 -12.54 3.86
CA GLU A 142 -3.06 -12.32 5.11
C GLU A 142 -2.85 -10.83 5.41
N ARG A 143 -3.11 -9.95 4.44
CA ARG A 143 -2.85 -8.51 4.55
C ARG A 143 -3.65 -7.88 5.68
N GLY A 144 -2.94 -7.31 6.65
CA GLY A 144 -3.53 -6.65 7.82
C GLY A 144 -3.58 -7.51 9.09
N LEU A 145 -3.06 -8.74 9.05
CA LEU A 145 -2.72 -9.49 10.26
C LEU A 145 -1.64 -8.75 11.08
N PRO A 146 -1.60 -8.94 12.42
CA PRO A 146 -0.51 -8.43 13.25
C PRO A 146 0.87 -8.86 12.70
N ARG A 147 1.72 -7.88 12.40
CA ARG A 147 3.09 -8.12 11.92
C ARG A 147 3.95 -8.66 13.08
N PRO A 148 4.67 -9.79 12.91
CA PRO A 148 5.64 -10.25 13.88
C PRO A 148 6.80 -9.27 14.04
N ASP A 149 7.34 -9.17 15.26
CA ASP A 149 8.56 -8.42 15.54
C ASP A 149 9.82 -9.21 15.16
N LEU A 150 9.72 -10.53 15.01
CA LEU A 150 10.79 -11.42 14.55
C LEU A 150 10.19 -12.72 14.04
N VAL A 151 10.73 -13.20 12.92
CA VAL A 151 10.39 -14.49 12.34
C VAL A 151 11.69 -15.30 12.25
N LEU A 152 11.78 -16.39 13.00
CA LEU A 152 12.94 -17.28 12.95
C LEU A 152 12.63 -18.46 12.04
N PHE A 153 13.32 -18.56 10.91
CA PHE A 153 13.24 -19.74 10.04
C PHE A 153 14.32 -20.74 10.45
N LEU A 154 13.91 -21.83 11.08
CA LEU A 154 14.78 -22.96 11.44
C LEU A 154 15.09 -23.78 10.18
N ASP A 155 16.22 -23.47 9.54
CA ASP A 155 16.67 -24.13 8.32
C ASP A 155 17.34 -25.47 8.64
N LEU A 156 17.00 -26.50 7.85
CA LEU A 156 17.59 -27.82 7.99
C LEU A 156 17.67 -28.46 6.60
N THR A 157 18.79 -29.11 6.29
CA THR A 157 18.87 -29.88 5.06
C THR A 157 17.97 -31.11 5.13
N GLU A 158 17.53 -31.61 3.97
CA GLU A 158 16.70 -32.82 3.91
C GLU A 158 17.38 -34.02 4.58
N GLU A 159 18.68 -34.18 4.39
CA GLU A 159 19.48 -35.28 4.98
C GLU A 159 19.45 -35.22 6.50
N GLN A 160 19.64 -34.04 7.08
CA GLN A 160 19.56 -33.81 8.53
C GLN A 160 18.13 -34.01 9.07
N ALA A 161 17.10 -33.58 8.32
CA ALA A 161 15.70 -33.78 8.69
C ALA A 161 15.31 -35.27 8.71
N ARG A 162 15.80 -36.05 7.74
CA ARG A 162 15.60 -37.51 7.66
C ARG A 162 16.25 -38.25 8.82
N ALA A 163 17.44 -37.83 9.23
CA ALA A 163 18.16 -38.43 10.35
C ALA A 163 17.39 -38.35 11.69
N ARG A 164 16.42 -37.42 11.81
CA ARG A 164 15.58 -37.25 13.01
C ARG A 164 14.37 -38.21 13.08
N GLY A 165 14.16 -39.06 12.07
CA GLY A 165 13.12 -40.13 12.05
C GLY A 165 11.69 -39.64 11.75
N GLY A 166 10.73 -40.57 11.57
CA GLY A 166 9.28 -40.29 11.58
C GLY A 166 8.58 -39.88 10.27
N TRP A 167 9.09 -40.23 9.08
CA TRP A 167 8.58 -39.75 7.77
C TRP A 167 7.24 -40.37 7.34
N GLY A 168 6.21 -39.55 7.06
CA GLY A 168 5.03 -39.95 6.25
C GLY A 168 3.65 -39.90 6.92
N GLY A 169 3.40 -38.98 7.86
CA GLY A 169 2.12 -38.90 8.59
C GLY A 169 1.11 -37.86 8.10
N GLU A 170 1.55 -36.74 7.52
CA GLU A 170 0.68 -35.63 7.08
C GLU A 170 0.88 -35.30 5.58
N VAL A 171 -0.12 -34.67 4.95
CA VAL A 171 -0.20 -34.39 3.49
C VAL A 171 1.06 -33.73 2.91
N TYR A 172 1.76 -32.91 3.71
CA TYR A 172 2.90 -32.10 3.27
C TYR A 172 4.28 -32.71 3.56
N GLU A 173 4.35 -33.90 4.15
CA GLU A 173 5.61 -34.58 4.44
C GLU A 173 6.19 -35.30 3.19
N ARG A 174 6.30 -34.61 2.06
CA ARG A 174 6.92 -35.12 0.81
C ARG A 174 8.23 -34.39 0.51
N SER A 175 9.27 -35.13 0.11
CA SER A 175 10.63 -34.60 -0.17
C SER A 175 10.61 -33.37 -1.08
N ASP A 176 9.98 -33.47 -2.24
CA ASP A 176 9.97 -32.38 -3.24
C ASP A 176 9.23 -31.14 -2.73
N MET A 177 8.17 -31.34 -1.94
CA MET A 177 7.45 -30.24 -1.31
C MET A 177 8.32 -29.53 -0.27
N GLN A 178 9.01 -30.27 0.60
CA GLN A 178 9.88 -29.67 1.63
C GLN A 178 11.06 -28.91 1.03
N LYS A 179 11.64 -29.40 -0.08
CA LYS A 179 12.67 -28.65 -0.83
C LYS A 179 12.15 -27.32 -1.34
N ARG A 180 10.98 -27.32 -1.99
CA ARG A 180 10.36 -26.10 -2.50
C ARG A 180 9.97 -25.13 -1.39
N VAL A 181 9.42 -25.64 -0.29
CA VAL A 181 9.12 -24.83 0.92
C VAL A 181 10.41 -24.14 1.41
N ARG A 182 11.53 -24.87 1.49
CA ARG A 182 12.83 -24.32 1.88
C ARG A 182 13.29 -23.21 0.94
N GLU A 183 13.25 -23.44 -0.37
CA GLU A 183 13.64 -22.46 -1.40
C GLU A 183 12.81 -21.17 -1.29
N LEU A 184 11.50 -21.30 -1.11
CA LEU A 184 10.60 -20.16 -0.95
C LEU A 184 10.89 -19.37 0.34
N PHE A 185 11.14 -20.03 1.47
CA PHE A 185 11.51 -19.35 2.71
C PHE A 185 12.85 -18.60 2.60
N TRP A 186 13.85 -19.22 1.97
CA TRP A 186 15.13 -18.54 1.69
C TRP A 186 14.93 -17.32 0.79
N GLY A 187 14.12 -17.48 -0.26
CA GLY A 187 13.82 -16.37 -1.14
C GLY A 187 13.06 -15.23 -0.46
N LEU A 188 12.13 -15.52 0.46
CA LEU A 188 11.49 -14.51 1.32
C LEU A 188 12.52 -13.79 2.21
N SER A 189 13.49 -14.52 2.79
CA SER A 189 14.55 -13.94 3.62
C SER A 189 15.49 -12.99 2.86
N MET A 190 15.56 -13.11 1.53
CA MET A 190 16.38 -12.25 0.66
C MET A 190 15.56 -11.17 -0.08
N GLY A 191 14.34 -10.88 0.40
CA GLY A 191 13.46 -9.86 -0.18
C GLY A 191 12.84 -10.26 -1.53
N GLY A 192 12.70 -11.56 -1.79
CA GLY A 192 12.01 -12.11 -2.98
C GLY A 192 12.81 -12.11 -4.27
N LYS A 193 14.03 -11.56 -4.28
CA LYS A 193 14.89 -11.39 -5.48
C LYS A 193 15.19 -12.73 -6.17
N ASP A 194 15.43 -13.79 -5.40
CA ASP A 194 15.74 -15.11 -5.95
C ASP A 194 14.51 -15.93 -6.32
N VAL A 195 13.35 -15.70 -5.68
CA VAL A 195 12.09 -16.39 -6.02
C VAL A 195 11.57 -15.91 -7.39
N ALA A 196 11.77 -14.63 -7.71
CA ALA A 196 11.48 -14.06 -9.03
C ALA A 196 12.41 -14.63 -10.11
N ALA A 197 13.72 -14.72 -9.81
CA ALA A 197 14.72 -15.29 -10.73
C ALA A 197 14.52 -16.78 -11.04
N GLN A 198 13.85 -17.54 -10.15
CA GLN A 198 13.56 -18.97 -10.33
C GLN A 198 12.22 -19.26 -11.03
N GLY A 199 11.49 -18.23 -11.48
CA GLY A 199 10.23 -18.42 -12.22
C GLY A 199 9.09 -19.00 -11.37
N LEU A 200 9.16 -18.86 -10.05
CA LEU A 200 8.21 -19.43 -9.09
C LEU A 200 6.93 -18.59 -8.90
N GLY A 201 6.64 -17.67 -9.84
CA GLY A 201 5.38 -16.93 -9.91
C GLY A 201 5.33 -15.66 -9.05
N LEU A 202 6.40 -14.86 -9.05
CA LEU A 202 6.38 -13.52 -8.47
C LEU A 202 6.10 -12.45 -9.51
N ASP A 203 5.28 -11.48 -9.12
CA ASP A 203 5.24 -10.14 -9.72
C ASP A 203 6.34 -9.30 -9.03
N GLU A 204 7.28 -8.73 -9.80
CA GLU A 204 8.38 -7.89 -9.28
C GLU A 204 7.89 -6.63 -8.53
N ALA A 205 6.60 -6.32 -8.63
CA ALA A 205 5.95 -5.14 -8.05
C ALA A 205 5.57 -5.28 -6.55
N GLU A 206 5.46 -6.49 -6.00
CA GLU A 206 5.14 -6.69 -4.57
C GLU A 206 6.43 -6.85 -3.75
N GLY A 207 7.04 -5.74 -3.33
CA GLY A 207 8.23 -5.78 -2.48
C GLY A 207 8.04 -6.65 -1.21
N TRP A 208 8.98 -7.56 -0.95
CA TRP A 208 9.03 -8.41 0.25
C TRP A 208 9.92 -7.79 1.34
N SER A 209 9.93 -6.46 1.44
CA SER A 209 10.82 -5.72 2.34
C SER A 209 10.53 -6.01 3.81
N GLN A 210 9.28 -6.31 4.17
CA GLN A 210 8.93 -6.65 5.55
C GLN A 210 9.52 -8.00 5.96
N GLU A 211 9.40 -9.00 5.08
CA GLU A 211 9.95 -10.32 5.30
C GLU A 211 11.50 -10.30 5.28
N GLU A 212 12.13 -9.45 4.45
CA GLU A 212 13.58 -9.20 4.48
C GLU A 212 14.05 -8.61 5.83
N GLU A 213 13.24 -7.75 6.46
CA GLU A 213 13.56 -7.11 7.75
C GLU A 213 13.40 -8.04 8.95
N ASP A 214 12.37 -8.88 8.96
CA ASP A 214 11.95 -9.64 10.15
C ASP A 214 12.32 -11.13 10.09
N LEU A 215 12.55 -11.70 8.91
CA LEU A 215 12.86 -13.11 8.74
C LEU A 215 14.36 -13.37 8.86
N VAL A 216 14.74 -14.07 9.92
CA VAL A 216 16.10 -14.47 10.22
C VAL A 216 16.24 -15.98 10.13
N VAL A 217 17.17 -16.42 9.28
CA VAL A 217 17.52 -17.84 9.16
C VAL A 217 18.38 -18.27 10.37
N VAL A 218 18.07 -19.44 10.91
CA VAL A 218 18.80 -20.12 11.99
C VAL A 218 19.20 -21.49 11.47
N ASP A 219 20.48 -21.84 11.55
CA ASP A 219 20.93 -23.20 11.21
C ASP A 219 20.48 -24.16 12.30
N ALA A 220 19.49 -24.99 12.00
CA ALA A 220 18.95 -25.96 12.94
C ALA A 220 19.74 -27.28 12.94
N GLY A 221 20.89 -27.36 12.27
CA GLY A 221 21.69 -28.58 12.12
C GLY A 221 22.46 -29.03 13.36
N GLY A 222 22.68 -28.13 14.32
CA GLY A 222 23.38 -28.42 15.58
C GLY A 222 22.57 -29.25 16.58
N SER A 223 23.12 -29.40 17.79
CA SER A 223 22.40 -29.96 18.95
C SER A 223 21.21 -29.09 19.35
N VAL A 224 20.28 -29.68 20.11
CA VAL A 224 19.07 -28.95 20.56
C VAL A 224 19.44 -27.72 21.39
N GLU A 225 20.47 -27.86 22.22
CA GLU A 225 21.00 -26.83 23.11
C GLU A 225 21.70 -25.71 22.34
N GLU A 226 22.53 -26.04 21.34
CA GLU A 226 23.18 -25.03 20.48
C GLU A 226 22.15 -24.19 19.73
N VAL A 227 21.15 -24.86 19.13
CA VAL A 227 20.06 -24.16 18.43
C VAL A 227 19.24 -23.33 19.42
N ALA A 228 19.01 -23.82 20.64
CA ALA A 228 18.27 -23.08 21.66
C ALA A 228 19.00 -21.81 22.12
N GLU A 229 20.32 -21.86 22.29
CA GLU A 229 21.11 -20.66 22.62
C GLU A 229 21.12 -19.64 21.46
N GLU A 230 21.22 -20.10 20.21
CA GLU A 230 21.15 -19.20 19.05
C GLU A 230 19.78 -18.54 18.93
N VAL A 231 18.71 -19.32 19.02
CA VAL A 231 17.32 -18.84 19.01
C VAL A 231 17.13 -17.86 20.16
N TRP A 232 17.53 -18.20 21.38
CA TRP A 232 17.39 -17.33 22.54
C TRP A 232 18.16 -16.02 22.38
N GLY A 233 19.39 -16.05 21.87
CA GLY A 233 20.18 -14.84 21.62
C GLY A 233 19.47 -13.86 20.68
N LYS A 234 18.89 -14.38 19.58
CA LYS A 234 18.11 -13.59 18.61
C LYS A 234 16.80 -13.06 19.23
N VAL A 235 16.08 -13.91 19.96
CA VAL A 235 14.79 -13.57 20.59
C VAL A 235 14.98 -12.53 21.68
N LYS A 236 15.91 -12.75 22.62
CA LYS A 236 16.21 -11.83 23.71
C LYS A 236 16.57 -10.45 23.16
N GLY A 237 17.48 -10.41 22.17
CA GLY A 237 17.84 -9.16 21.51
C GLY A 237 16.65 -8.41 20.94
N ARG A 238 15.70 -9.11 20.27
CA ARG A 238 14.49 -8.48 19.73
C ARG A 238 13.50 -8.05 20.81
N VAL A 239 13.28 -8.86 21.84
CA VAL A 239 12.38 -8.52 22.96
C VAL A 239 12.87 -7.25 23.65
N GLU A 240 14.16 -7.15 23.93
CA GLU A 240 14.74 -5.95 24.53
C GLU A 240 14.58 -4.72 23.62
N GLN A 241 14.69 -4.87 22.29
CA GLN A 241 14.42 -3.79 21.33
C GLN A 241 12.94 -3.34 21.38
N VAL A 242 12.01 -4.28 21.46
CA VAL A 242 10.57 -4.00 21.61
C VAL A 242 10.29 -3.28 22.94
N GLU A 243 10.87 -3.74 24.04
CA GLU A 243 10.71 -3.14 25.37
C GLU A 243 11.32 -1.74 25.48
N ARG A 244 12.34 -1.43 24.67
CA ARG A 244 12.91 -0.08 24.52
C ARG A 244 12.11 0.80 23.55
N GLY A 245 11.08 0.25 22.89
CA GLY A 245 10.28 0.97 21.88
C GLY A 245 11.03 1.20 20.57
N GLU A 246 12.13 0.50 20.34
CA GLU A 246 12.93 0.61 19.10
C GLU A 246 12.22 -0.05 17.91
N ILE A 247 11.33 -1.03 18.19
CA ILE A 247 10.64 -1.83 17.18
C ILE A 247 9.15 -1.97 17.53
N GLY A 248 8.29 -1.78 16.53
CA GLY A 248 6.84 -1.95 16.60
C GLY A 248 6.10 -1.05 17.60
N SER A 249 6.47 0.22 17.74
CA SER A 249 5.80 1.16 18.64
C SER A 249 4.28 1.24 18.40
N LEU A 250 3.49 1.13 19.49
CA LEU A 250 2.10 1.61 19.58
C LEU A 250 2.07 3.11 19.92
N SER A 251 3.02 3.90 19.39
CA SER A 251 2.89 5.35 19.48
C SER A 251 1.71 5.74 18.58
N THR A 252 0.88 6.66 19.02
CA THR A 252 0.00 7.48 18.16
C THR A 252 0.78 8.28 17.10
N SER A 253 2.08 8.04 16.99
CA SER A 253 2.97 8.48 15.93
C SER A 253 3.38 7.34 14.99
N THR A 254 2.80 6.14 15.04
CA THR A 254 3.12 5.06 14.05
C THR A 254 2.11 4.99 12.90
N ILE A 255 1.13 5.90 12.91
CA ILE A 255 0.46 6.43 11.71
C ILE A 255 1.16 7.73 11.23
N HIS A 256 2.25 8.16 11.88
CA HIS A 256 2.91 9.45 11.57
C HIS A 256 4.46 9.49 11.68
N ASN A 257 5.17 8.37 11.77
CA ASN A 257 6.61 8.45 12.09
C ASN A 257 7.46 7.24 11.66
N THR A 258 6.95 6.33 10.82
CA THR A 258 7.81 5.46 9.99
C THR A 258 8.33 6.19 8.74
N GLN A 259 7.79 7.36 8.38
CA GLN A 259 8.35 8.21 7.32
C GLN A 259 9.55 9.07 7.77
N THR A 260 9.79 9.27 9.07
CA THR A 260 10.76 10.28 9.52
C THR A 260 12.11 9.71 9.98
N GLN A 261 12.21 8.42 10.35
CA GLN A 261 13.49 7.85 10.82
C GLN A 261 14.39 7.24 9.73
N ALA A 262 13.85 6.91 8.56
CA ALA A 262 14.69 6.64 7.37
C ALA A 262 15.43 7.91 6.88
N TYR A 263 14.91 9.10 7.21
CA TYR A 263 15.48 10.38 6.78
C TYR A 263 16.64 10.89 7.65
N GLN A 264 16.86 10.32 8.85
CA GLN A 264 17.87 10.85 9.79
C GLN A 264 19.10 9.96 9.99
N ARG A 265 19.12 8.71 9.50
CA ARG A 265 20.31 7.82 9.56
C ARG A 265 21.20 7.83 8.32
N MET A 266 21.03 8.81 7.42
CA MET A 266 21.97 9.07 6.30
C MET A 266 22.81 10.34 6.51
N ARG A 267 23.02 10.74 7.77
CA ARG A 267 24.07 11.69 8.13
C ARG A 267 25.03 11.03 9.12
N TYR A 268 26.26 10.88 8.63
CA TYR A 268 27.50 10.53 9.32
C TYR A 268 27.90 9.05 9.36
N ILE A 269 29.05 8.82 8.69
CA ILE A 269 29.87 7.60 8.47
C ILE A 269 29.63 7.08 7.04
N THR A 270 30.36 7.49 5.99
CA THR A 270 31.81 7.69 5.84
C THR A 270 32.11 8.55 4.60
N ASN A 271 33.15 9.39 4.68
CA ASN A 271 33.93 9.83 3.52
C ASN A 271 34.72 8.60 3.04
N PRO A 272 34.77 8.18 1.75
CA PRO A 272 35.66 8.79 0.73
C PRO A 272 35.20 8.53 -0.74
N PRO A 273 35.99 8.70 -1.83
CA PRO A 273 37.23 9.46 -2.04
C PRO A 273 37.13 10.54 -3.13
N ARG A 274 38.08 11.49 -3.11
CA ARG A 274 38.44 12.28 -4.29
C ARG A 274 39.08 11.35 -5.33
N ILE A 275 38.40 11.11 -6.45
CA ILE A 275 39.01 10.59 -7.67
C ILE A 275 39.08 11.72 -8.69
N CYS A 276 40.32 12.12 -8.96
CA CYS A 276 40.71 13.09 -9.96
C CYS A 276 40.50 12.47 -11.36
N PHE A 277 39.44 12.90 -12.08
CA PHE A 277 39.39 12.69 -13.52
C PHE A 277 40.18 13.81 -14.22
N ARG A 278 41.34 13.43 -14.76
CA ARG A 278 42.06 14.22 -15.75
C ARG A 278 41.13 14.56 -16.92
N SER A 279 41.22 15.81 -17.35
CA SER A 279 40.58 16.31 -18.57
C SER A 279 40.91 15.43 -19.78
N GLN A 280 39.89 14.91 -20.44
CA GLN A 280 39.93 14.70 -21.89
C GLN A 280 38.84 15.56 -22.52
N ARG A 281 39.29 16.55 -23.30
CA ARG A 281 38.45 17.41 -24.12
C ARG A 281 37.75 16.56 -25.17
N ILE A 282 36.45 16.33 -25.03
CA ILE A 282 35.59 15.97 -26.14
C ILE A 282 34.96 17.27 -26.65
N ARG A 283 35.20 17.57 -27.93
CA ARG A 283 34.72 18.79 -28.60
C ARG A 283 33.19 18.78 -28.69
N PRO A 284 32.52 19.94 -28.64
CA PRO A 284 31.08 20.01 -28.78
C PRO A 284 30.69 19.62 -30.22
N ALA A 285 29.78 18.67 -30.35
CA ALA A 285 29.05 18.48 -31.60
C ALA A 285 28.12 19.68 -31.78
N VAL A 286 28.34 20.41 -32.86
CA VAL A 286 27.61 21.61 -33.26
C VAL A 286 26.17 21.21 -33.60
N THR A 287 25.23 21.54 -32.72
CA THR A 287 23.81 21.64 -33.10
C THR A 287 23.55 23.06 -33.61
N ARG A 288 23.12 23.13 -34.88
CA ARG A 288 22.65 24.37 -35.52
C ARG A 288 21.43 24.92 -34.77
N PRO A 289 21.28 26.24 -34.66
CA PRO A 289 20.22 26.86 -33.89
C PRO A 289 18.91 26.83 -34.69
N LEU A 290 17.86 26.26 -34.10
CA LEU A 290 16.48 26.63 -34.42
C LEU A 290 16.06 27.69 -33.40
N THR A 291 16.14 28.94 -33.84
CA THR A 291 15.40 30.11 -33.33
C THR A 291 13.89 29.78 -33.31
N MET A 292 13.09 30.05 -32.28
CA MET A 292 13.04 31.20 -31.39
C MET A 292 12.87 30.79 -29.91
N SER A 293 13.73 31.32 -29.04
CA SER A 293 13.49 31.30 -27.59
C SER A 293 12.52 32.42 -27.26
N HIS A 294 11.25 32.08 -27.04
CA HIS A 294 10.40 32.92 -26.21
C HIS A 294 11.02 32.93 -24.82
N LYS A 295 11.34 34.11 -24.29
CA LYS A 295 11.72 34.25 -22.88
C LYS A 295 10.51 33.83 -22.05
N THR A 296 10.56 32.66 -21.44
CA THR A 296 9.56 32.24 -20.47
C THR A 296 9.83 32.93 -19.14
N GLN A 297 8.82 33.61 -18.60
CA GLN A 297 8.83 34.15 -17.24
C GLN A 297 7.68 33.52 -16.46
N GLU A 298 7.75 33.51 -15.13
CA GLU A 298 6.61 33.06 -14.32
C GLU A 298 5.37 33.95 -14.54
N PRO A 299 4.17 33.37 -14.56
CA PRO A 299 2.94 34.14 -14.55
C PRO A 299 2.81 34.99 -13.27
N VAL A 300 2.44 36.25 -13.45
CA VAL A 300 2.24 37.21 -12.36
C VAL A 300 0.97 38.00 -12.64
N ILE A 301 0.10 38.12 -11.64
CA ILE A 301 -1.04 39.04 -11.70
C ILE A 301 -0.51 40.47 -11.57
N THR A 302 -0.75 41.29 -12.59
CA THR A 302 -0.29 42.68 -12.61
C THR A 302 -1.32 43.66 -12.04
N ASN A 303 -2.61 43.34 -12.11
CA ASN A 303 -3.69 44.18 -11.60
C ASN A 303 -4.95 43.35 -11.35
N ILE A 304 -5.76 43.74 -10.35
CA ILE A 304 -7.09 43.19 -10.09
C ILE A 304 -8.06 44.37 -9.99
N SER A 305 -9.12 44.35 -10.78
CA SER A 305 -10.16 45.37 -10.79
C SER A 305 -11.55 44.76 -11.00
N ALA A 306 -12.60 45.49 -10.62
CA ALA A 306 -13.96 45.08 -10.94
C ALA A 306 -14.16 45.01 -12.46
N LEU A 307 -14.81 43.95 -12.94
CA LEU A 307 -15.15 43.77 -14.35
C LEU A 307 -16.66 44.02 -14.55
N PRO A 308 -17.05 45.03 -15.34
CA PRO A 308 -18.46 45.25 -15.72
C PRO A 308 -19.05 44.02 -16.42
N ILE A 309 -20.31 43.70 -16.14
CA ILE A 309 -20.98 42.46 -16.62
C ILE A 309 -21.13 42.46 -18.15
N ASP A 310 -21.34 43.62 -18.75
CA ASP A 310 -21.43 43.87 -20.18
C ASP A 310 -20.09 43.69 -20.90
N GLU A 311 -18.97 43.90 -20.21
CA GLU A 311 -17.62 43.65 -20.73
C GLU A 311 -17.16 42.19 -20.54
N SER A 312 -17.83 41.42 -19.68
CA SER A 312 -17.43 40.04 -19.41
C SER A 312 -17.71 39.12 -20.60
N LYS A 313 -16.68 38.43 -21.09
CA LYS A 313 -16.79 37.50 -22.23
C LYS A 313 -17.21 36.08 -21.84
N TRP A 314 -16.72 35.59 -20.70
CA TRP A 314 -16.75 34.16 -20.38
C TRP A 314 -17.75 33.79 -19.26
N VAL A 315 -17.91 34.67 -18.28
CA VAL A 315 -18.72 34.43 -17.06
C VAL A 315 -19.72 35.57 -16.88
N THR A 316 -20.87 35.33 -16.26
CA THR A 316 -21.78 36.39 -15.83
C THR A 316 -22.27 36.13 -14.42
N LEU A 317 -22.60 37.20 -13.69
CA LEU A 317 -23.34 37.10 -12.43
C LEU A 317 -24.83 37.23 -12.71
N GLN A 318 -25.64 36.43 -12.02
CA GLN A 318 -27.08 36.48 -12.09
C GLN A 318 -27.68 36.50 -10.69
N LYS A 319 -28.81 37.21 -10.54
CA LYS A 319 -29.66 37.17 -9.36
C LYS A 319 -30.77 36.15 -9.59
N ILE A 320 -30.83 35.12 -8.75
CA ILE A 320 -31.93 34.16 -8.71
C ILE A 320 -32.92 34.61 -7.63
N GLU A 321 -34.19 34.67 -8.00
CA GLU A 321 -35.29 34.82 -7.05
C GLU A 321 -36.05 33.50 -6.99
N TYR A 322 -36.17 32.91 -5.79
CA TYR A 322 -36.82 31.63 -5.61
C TYR A 322 -37.70 31.60 -4.36
N VAL A 323 -38.62 30.65 -4.32
CA VAL A 323 -39.47 30.38 -3.16
C VAL A 323 -38.94 29.14 -2.47
N ASP A 324 -38.70 29.23 -1.17
CA ASP A 324 -38.16 28.12 -0.40
C ASP A 324 -39.23 27.09 -0.01
N GLN A 325 -38.81 26.04 0.69
CA GLN A 325 -39.65 24.92 1.11
C GLN A 325 -40.79 25.32 2.07
N VAL A 326 -40.81 26.54 2.61
CA VAL A 326 -41.88 27.06 3.47
C VAL A 326 -42.66 28.21 2.81
N GLY A 327 -42.47 28.44 1.50
CA GLY A 327 -43.20 29.48 0.77
C GLY A 327 -42.60 30.88 0.89
N LYS A 328 -41.40 31.03 1.46
CA LYS A 328 -40.75 32.34 1.63
C LYS A 328 -39.91 32.69 0.40
N SER A 329 -40.09 33.90 -0.12
CA SER A 329 -39.22 34.45 -1.16
C SER A 329 -37.80 34.65 -0.67
N ARG A 330 -36.84 34.20 -1.47
CA ARG A 330 -35.40 34.28 -1.22
C ARG A 330 -34.67 34.77 -2.48
N THR A 331 -33.45 35.23 -2.26
CA THR A 331 -32.55 35.68 -3.32
C THR A 331 -31.23 34.93 -3.21
N TRP A 332 -30.64 34.58 -4.35
CA TRP A 332 -29.32 33.98 -4.46
C TRP A 332 -28.52 34.67 -5.57
N GLU A 333 -27.21 34.82 -5.39
CA GLU A 333 -26.29 35.31 -6.43
C GLU A 333 -25.52 34.12 -7.00
N VAL A 334 -25.48 34.00 -8.33
CA VAL A 334 -24.85 32.86 -9.00
C VAL A 334 -23.92 33.33 -10.10
N ALA A 335 -22.74 32.71 -10.21
CA ALA A 335 -21.86 32.85 -11.36
C ALA A 335 -22.19 31.77 -12.41
N THR A 336 -22.34 32.15 -13.67
CA THR A 336 -22.67 31.22 -14.77
C THR A 336 -21.75 31.41 -15.97
N ARG A 337 -21.47 30.31 -16.70
CA ARG A 337 -20.73 30.38 -17.97
C ARG A 337 -21.65 30.89 -19.08
N LYS A 338 -21.12 31.74 -19.96
CA LYS A 338 -21.84 32.21 -21.16
C LYS A 338 -21.80 31.19 -22.31
N THR A 339 -20.97 30.16 -22.20
CA THR A 339 -20.60 29.25 -23.30
C THR A 339 -21.28 27.88 -23.24
N ARG A 340 -22.18 27.63 -22.29
CA ARG A 340 -22.84 26.31 -22.17
C ARG A 340 -23.63 25.97 -23.42
N GLY A 341 -23.27 24.86 -24.07
CA GLY A 341 -23.96 24.31 -25.24
C GLY A 341 -25.35 23.71 -24.93
N LYS A 342 -26.05 23.27 -25.98
CA LYS A 342 -27.41 22.69 -25.85
C LYS A 342 -27.46 21.39 -25.06
N ALA A 343 -26.34 20.64 -25.03
CA ALA A 343 -26.19 19.42 -24.25
C ALA A 343 -26.30 19.65 -22.73
N GLY A 344 -26.20 20.90 -22.26
CA GLY A 344 -26.42 21.26 -20.86
C GLY A 344 -25.25 20.93 -19.92
N VAL A 345 -24.12 20.48 -20.47
CA VAL A 345 -22.88 20.18 -19.75
C VAL A 345 -21.80 21.17 -20.19
N ASP A 346 -21.05 21.76 -19.24
CA ASP A 346 -20.03 22.75 -19.58
C ASP A 346 -18.69 22.13 -19.99
N ALA A 347 -18.28 21.06 -19.33
CA ALA A 347 -16.92 20.55 -19.43
C ALA A 347 -16.83 19.04 -19.15
N VAL A 348 -15.67 18.46 -19.48
CA VAL A 348 -15.26 17.13 -19.05
C VAL A 348 -14.02 17.20 -18.18
N ALA A 349 -13.92 16.28 -17.21
CA ALA A 349 -12.67 15.95 -16.54
C ALA A 349 -12.30 14.52 -16.90
N MET A 350 -11.03 14.28 -17.24
CA MET A 350 -10.58 13.00 -17.76
C MET A 350 -9.77 12.23 -16.73
N GLY A 351 -10.47 11.41 -15.93
CA GLY A 351 -9.80 10.41 -15.11
C GLY A 351 -9.14 9.40 -16.03
N ASN A 352 -7.84 9.17 -15.90
CA ASN A 352 -7.12 8.41 -16.90
C ASN A 352 -6.20 7.35 -16.28
N ILE A 353 -6.12 6.21 -16.95
CA ILE A 353 -5.27 5.07 -16.58
C ILE A 353 -4.31 4.80 -17.73
N LEU A 354 -3.03 4.92 -17.46
CA LEU A 354 -1.93 4.60 -18.36
C LEU A 354 -1.43 3.20 -18.03
N LEU A 355 -1.50 2.32 -19.01
CA LEU A 355 -1.01 0.95 -18.93
C LEU A 355 0.25 0.82 -19.77
N HIS A 356 1.34 0.39 -19.13
CA HIS A 356 2.63 0.18 -19.75
C HIS A 356 3.08 -1.27 -19.53
N PRO A 357 3.71 -1.94 -20.50
CA PRO A 357 4.07 -3.36 -20.41
C PRO A 357 4.95 -3.71 -19.19
N SER A 358 5.79 -2.77 -18.74
CA SER A 358 6.76 -2.98 -17.67
C SER A 358 6.71 -1.96 -16.53
N LYS A 359 5.70 -1.08 -16.49
CA LYS A 359 5.57 -0.06 -15.42
C LYS A 359 4.19 -0.20 -14.76
N PRO A 360 4.06 0.15 -13.47
CA PRO A 360 2.77 0.10 -12.78
C PRO A 360 1.73 0.99 -13.47
N ALA A 361 0.46 0.59 -13.33
CA ALA A 361 -0.66 1.39 -13.80
C ALA A 361 -0.58 2.80 -13.20
N SER A 362 -0.60 3.80 -14.07
CA SER A 362 -0.32 5.19 -13.71
C SER A 362 -1.47 6.10 -14.13
N THR A 363 -1.47 7.33 -13.64
CA THR A 363 -2.36 8.39 -14.11
C THR A 363 -1.53 9.58 -14.56
N MET A 364 -2.00 10.27 -15.58
CA MET A 364 -1.42 11.50 -16.06
C MET A 364 -2.15 12.70 -15.46
N LEU A 365 -1.34 13.58 -14.89
CA LEU A 365 -1.74 14.86 -14.34
C LEU A 365 -1.25 15.97 -15.26
N VAL A 366 -1.99 17.07 -15.22
CA VAL A 366 -1.59 18.33 -15.83
C VAL A 366 -1.33 19.36 -14.74
N ILE A 367 -0.26 20.12 -14.91
CA ILE A 367 0.15 21.21 -14.04
C ILE A 367 0.10 22.48 -14.86
N GLN A 368 -0.76 23.41 -14.45
CA GLN A 368 -0.99 24.65 -15.18
C GLN A 368 -1.27 25.81 -14.23
N TYR A 369 -0.89 27.02 -14.63
CA TYR A 369 -1.18 28.20 -13.84
C TYR A 369 -2.65 28.61 -14.03
N ARG A 370 -3.39 28.77 -12.93
CA ARG A 370 -4.78 29.26 -12.94
C ARG A 370 -4.82 30.69 -12.40
N PRO A 371 -5.03 31.70 -13.27
CA PRO A 371 -5.13 33.10 -12.85
C PRO A 371 -6.11 33.36 -11.69
N PRO A 372 -7.28 32.71 -11.59
CA PRO A 372 -8.20 32.91 -10.45
C PRO A 372 -7.63 32.55 -9.08
N LEU A 373 -6.58 31.73 -9.01
CA LEU A 373 -5.97 31.26 -7.76
C LEU A 373 -4.56 31.85 -7.51
N ASP A 374 -3.99 32.58 -8.48
CA ASP A 374 -2.58 32.98 -8.49
C ASP A 374 -1.61 31.82 -8.15
N ALA A 375 -1.94 30.63 -8.65
CA ALA A 375 -1.28 29.38 -8.30
C ALA A 375 -1.26 28.40 -9.47
N TYR A 376 -0.28 27.49 -9.44
CA TYR A 376 -0.28 26.29 -10.25
C TYR A 376 -1.26 25.29 -9.68
N THR A 377 -2.13 24.76 -10.52
CA THR A 377 -3.05 23.71 -10.15
C THR A 377 -2.58 22.36 -10.65
N ILE A 378 -2.73 21.35 -9.81
CA ILE A 378 -2.54 19.95 -10.18
C ILE A 378 -3.92 19.37 -10.47
N GLU A 379 -4.15 19.00 -11.72
CA GLU A 379 -5.45 18.57 -12.21
C GLU A 379 -5.32 17.30 -13.06
N TRP A 380 -6.44 16.63 -13.30
CA TRP A 380 -6.55 15.80 -14.49
C TRP A 380 -6.77 16.67 -15.72
N PRO A 381 -6.42 16.17 -16.92
CA PRO A 381 -6.81 16.82 -18.17
C PRO A 381 -8.29 17.18 -18.16
N ALA A 382 -8.64 18.37 -18.63
CA ALA A 382 -10.00 18.89 -18.57
C ALA A 382 -10.26 19.90 -19.68
N GLY A 383 -11.42 19.81 -20.32
CA GLY A 383 -11.76 20.69 -21.45
C GLY A 383 -13.23 21.03 -21.52
N LEU A 384 -13.56 22.08 -22.28
CA LEU A 384 -14.95 22.48 -22.52
C LEU A 384 -15.56 21.57 -23.59
N ILE A 385 -16.87 21.34 -23.48
CA ILE A 385 -17.61 20.60 -24.51
C ILE A 385 -18.12 21.58 -25.55
N ASP A 386 -17.78 21.34 -26.81
CA ASP A 386 -18.28 22.14 -27.92
C ASP A 386 -19.77 21.89 -28.18
N ALA A 387 -20.44 22.85 -28.83
CA ALA A 387 -21.91 22.88 -28.92
C ALA A 387 -22.54 21.63 -29.58
N GLU A 388 -21.81 20.96 -30.47
CA GLU A 388 -22.25 19.79 -31.23
C GLU A 388 -21.45 18.53 -30.87
N GLU A 389 -20.73 18.56 -29.74
CA GLU A 389 -19.84 17.49 -29.29
C GLU A 389 -20.44 16.73 -28.10
N THR A 390 -20.23 15.41 -28.05
CA THR A 390 -20.53 14.61 -26.86
C THR A 390 -19.42 14.71 -25.82
N ALA A 391 -19.70 14.33 -24.56
CA ALA A 391 -18.68 14.31 -23.52
C ALA A 391 -17.53 13.35 -23.86
N GLU A 392 -17.84 12.21 -24.48
CA GLU A 392 -16.86 11.24 -24.96
C GLU A 392 -15.94 11.84 -26.03
N GLU A 393 -16.52 12.51 -27.03
CA GLU A 393 -15.75 13.14 -28.11
C GLU A 393 -14.86 14.26 -27.58
N ALA A 394 -15.41 15.13 -26.71
CA ALA A 394 -14.67 16.19 -26.04
C ALA A 394 -13.49 15.63 -25.25
N ALA A 395 -13.72 14.58 -24.46
CA ALA A 395 -12.66 13.95 -23.68
C ALA A 395 -11.54 13.38 -24.57
N VAL A 396 -11.87 12.72 -25.68
CA VAL A 396 -10.84 12.18 -26.59
C VAL A 396 -10.05 13.29 -27.29
N ARG A 397 -10.72 14.37 -27.70
CA ARG A 397 -10.09 15.53 -28.34
C ARG A 397 -9.16 16.26 -27.37
N GLU A 398 -9.70 16.69 -26.24
CA GLU A 398 -8.99 17.47 -25.21
C GLU A 398 -7.83 16.68 -24.62
N PHE A 399 -8.02 15.38 -24.33
CA PHE A 399 -6.93 14.54 -23.85
C PHE A 399 -5.78 14.49 -24.85
N LYS A 400 -6.08 14.43 -26.15
CA LYS A 400 -5.06 14.40 -27.20
C LYS A 400 -4.37 15.75 -27.40
N GLU A 401 -5.10 16.85 -27.27
CA GLU A 401 -4.56 18.21 -27.36
C GLU A 401 -3.64 18.51 -26.17
N GLU A 402 -4.13 18.31 -24.95
CA GLU A 402 -3.38 18.59 -23.72
C GLU A 402 -2.23 17.61 -23.46
N THR A 403 -2.37 16.34 -23.86
CA THR A 403 -1.38 15.31 -23.51
C THR A 403 -0.62 14.71 -24.68
N GLY A 404 -1.08 14.90 -25.92
CA GLY A 404 -0.53 14.21 -27.11
C GLY A 404 -0.95 12.75 -27.27
N TYR A 405 -1.52 12.12 -26.24
CA TYR A 405 -1.88 10.70 -26.26
C TYR A 405 -3.27 10.46 -26.86
N SER A 406 -3.44 9.31 -27.51
CA SER A 406 -4.77 8.81 -27.87
C SER A 406 -5.27 7.87 -26.78
N CYS A 407 -6.56 7.92 -26.49
CA CYS A 407 -7.15 7.16 -25.38
C CYS A 407 -8.43 6.43 -25.81
N LYS A 408 -8.79 5.40 -25.06
CA LYS A 408 -10.05 4.68 -25.15
C LYS A 408 -10.96 5.10 -23.99
N VAL A 409 -12.19 5.52 -24.28
CA VAL A 409 -13.18 5.79 -23.24
C VAL A 409 -13.65 4.50 -22.59
N LEU A 410 -13.65 4.47 -21.25
CA LEU A 410 -14.12 3.36 -20.42
C LEU A 410 -15.53 3.62 -19.90
N SER A 411 -15.79 4.83 -19.41
CA SER A 411 -17.10 5.21 -18.86
C SER A 411 -17.27 6.72 -18.82
N VAL A 412 -18.53 7.16 -18.77
CA VAL A 412 -18.93 8.55 -18.60
C VAL A 412 -19.91 8.65 -17.45
N SER A 413 -19.65 9.56 -16.50
CA SER A 413 -20.55 9.80 -15.39
C SER A 413 -21.77 10.61 -15.81
N PRO A 414 -22.86 10.63 -15.01
CA PRO A 414 -23.84 11.70 -15.08
C PRO A 414 -23.19 13.08 -14.87
N ALA A 415 -23.91 14.16 -15.20
CA ALA A 415 -23.45 15.52 -14.93
C ALA A 415 -23.32 15.77 -13.43
N GLN A 416 -22.22 16.39 -13.02
CA GLN A 416 -21.87 16.71 -11.63
C GLN A 416 -21.66 18.22 -11.51
N ALA A 417 -22.16 18.83 -10.44
CA ALA A 417 -21.91 20.24 -10.16
C ALA A 417 -20.45 20.45 -9.75
N ALA A 418 -19.82 21.51 -10.25
CA ALA A 418 -18.45 21.85 -9.89
C ALA A 418 -18.36 22.53 -8.51
N ASP A 419 -19.24 23.50 -8.26
CA ASP A 419 -19.41 24.17 -6.97
C ASP A 419 -20.86 24.70 -6.84
N PRO A 420 -21.81 23.86 -6.38
CA PRO A 420 -23.24 24.20 -6.40
C PRO A 420 -23.63 25.32 -5.45
N GLY A 421 -22.75 25.74 -4.54
CA GLY A 421 -23.01 26.88 -3.65
C GLY A 421 -22.82 28.24 -4.34
N MET A 422 -21.97 28.29 -5.38
CA MET A 422 -21.55 29.53 -6.04
C MET A 422 -21.97 29.61 -7.50
N THR A 423 -21.97 28.48 -8.22
CA THR A 423 -22.13 28.45 -9.67
C THR A 423 -23.05 27.33 -10.12
N ASN A 424 -23.67 27.51 -11.29
CA ASN A 424 -24.35 26.42 -11.97
C ASN A 424 -23.40 25.55 -12.81
N ALA A 425 -22.09 25.86 -12.85
CA ALA A 425 -21.10 25.16 -13.64
C ALA A 425 -21.09 23.66 -13.30
N ASN A 426 -21.08 22.82 -14.33
CA ASN A 426 -21.14 21.37 -14.20
C ASN A 426 -20.15 20.70 -15.15
N MET A 427 -19.97 19.40 -14.96
CA MET A 427 -19.12 18.60 -15.83
C MET A 427 -19.43 17.11 -15.74
N GLN A 428 -18.89 16.35 -16.68
CA GLN A 428 -18.89 14.89 -16.60
C GLN A 428 -17.47 14.37 -16.37
N LEU A 429 -17.34 13.35 -15.52
CA LEU A 429 -16.11 12.57 -15.40
C LEU A 429 -16.11 11.53 -16.51
N VAL A 430 -15.09 11.57 -17.36
CA VAL A 430 -14.85 10.56 -18.40
C VAL A 430 -13.64 9.75 -17.99
N MET A 431 -13.82 8.46 -17.73
CA MET A 431 -12.71 7.55 -17.47
C MET A 431 -12.12 7.09 -18.80
N VAL A 432 -10.82 7.24 -18.98
CA VAL A 432 -10.11 6.84 -20.20
C VAL A 432 -8.92 5.92 -19.89
N GLU A 433 -8.58 5.08 -20.85
CA GLU A 433 -7.43 4.18 -20.82
C GLU A 433 -6.46 4.53 -21.95
N VAL A 434 -5.18 4.52 -21.64
CA VAL A 434 -4.09 4.72 -22.61
C VAL A 434 -3.16 3.52 -22.54
N GLN A 435 -2.94 2.89 -23.69
CA GLN A 435 -1.95 1.82 -23.85
C GLN A 435 -0.64 2.44 -24.32
N LEU A 436 0.44 2.24 -23.57
CA LEU A 436 1.76 2.79 -23.86
C LEU A 436 2.69 1.71 -24.42
N GLY A 437 3.51 2.04 -25.43
CA GLY A 437 4.59 1.17 -25.88
C GLY A 437 5.83 1.22 -24.97
N GLN A 438 6.67 0.18 -25.04
CA GLN A 438 7.87 0.03 -24.19
C GLN A 438 8.94 1.12 -24.43
N ASP A 439 9.08 1.56 -25.68
CA ASP A 439 10.09 2.53 -26.14
C ASP A 439 9.46 3.64 -27.00
N GLU A 440 8.19 3.96 -26.76
CA GLU A 440 7.53 5.05 -27.48
C GLU A 440 7.99 6.40 -26.93
N PRO A 441 8.42 7.34 -27.80
CA PRO A 441 8.74 8.69 -27.36
C PRO A 441 7.49 9.37 -26.83
N GLU A 442 7.67 10.25 -25.86
CA GLU A 442 6.57 11.06 -25.33
C GLU A 442 5.99 11.92 -26.48
N PRO A 443 4.67 11.82 -26.77
CA PRO A 443 4.07 12.52 -27.89
C PRO A 443 4.06 14.02 -27.65
N GLU A 444 4.04 14.79 -28.73
CA GLU A 444 3.94 16.25 -28.66
C GLU A 444 2.52 16.70 -28.30
N GLN A 445 2.42 17.68 -27.41
CA GLN A 445 1.16 18.35 -27.07
C GLN A 445 0.76 19.32 -28.19
N ARG A 446 -0.55 19.59 -28.32
CA ARG A 446 -1.10 20.59 -29.24
C ARG A 446 -1.96 21.56 -28.43
N LEU A 447 -1.28 22.44 -27.72
CA LEU A 447 -1.90 23.40 -26.80
C LEU A 447 -2.35 24.66 -27.54
N ASP A 448 -3.41 25.28 -27.06
CA ASP A 448 -3.90 26.55 -27.58
C ASP A 448 -3.01 27.74 -27.17
N ASP A 449 -3.17 28.87 -27.88
CA ASP A 449 -2.39 30.07 -27.57
C ASP A 449 -2.69 30.58 -26.14
N GLY A 450 -1.64 30.75 -25.34
CA GLY A 450 -1.74 31.10 -23.93
C GLY A 450 -1.79 29.92 -22.96
N GLU A 451 -1.87 28.67 -23.45
CA GLU A 451 -1.79 27.49 -22.60
C GLU A 451 -0.34 27.07 -22.35
N HIS A 452 -0.04 26.81 -21.08
CA HIS A 452 1.25 26.27 -20.65
C HIS A 452 0.99 25.13 -19.66
N ILE A 453 0.95 23.92 -20.21
CA ILE A 453 0.57 22.70 -19.50
C ILE A 453 1.79 21.79 -19.39
N GLN A 454 2.25 21.57 -18.17
CA GLN A 454 3.22 20.52 -17.87
C GLN A 454 2.48 19.22 -17.59
N ARG A 455 2.99 18.11 -18.12
CA ARG A 455 2.48 16.76 -17.84
C ARG A 455 3.31 16.10 -16.75
N GLU A 456 2.64 15.32 -15.91
CA GLU A 456 3.33 14.44 -14.97
C GLU A 456 2.59 13.10 -14.88
N VAL A 457 3.32 12.00 -15.05
CA VAL A 457 2.79 10.65 -14.93
C VAL A 457 3.16 10.09 -13.56
N ILE A 458 2.15 9.67 -12.81
CA ILE A 458 2.31 9.19 -11.43
C ILE A 458 1.68 7.80 -11.29
N PRO A 459 2.37 6.81 -10.69
CA PRO A 459 1.76 5.53 -10.35
C PRO A 459 0.48 5.72 -9.51
N LEU A 460 -0.60 5.00 -9.85
CA LEU A 460 -1.87 5.13 -9.14
C LEU A 460 -1.75 4.80 -7.64
N SER A 461 -0.83 3.91 -7.27
CA SER A 461 -0.50 3.55 -5.89
C SER A 461 0.07 4.71 -5.07
N GLU A 462 0.73 5.67 -5.73
CA GLU A 462 1.40 6.80 -5.07
C GLU A 462 0.57 8.09 -5.17
N LEU A 463 -0.53 8.08 -5.92
CA LEU A 463 -1.28 9.28 -6.29
C LEU A 463 -1.67 10.12 -5.06
N TYR A 464 -2.28 9.52 -4.04
CA TYR A 464 -2.73 10.25 -2.86
C TYR A 464 -1.56 10.94 -2.13
N GLU A 465 -0.48 10.22 -1.88
CA GLU A 465 0.69 10.73 -1.16
C GLU A 465 1.35 11.87 -1.95
N ARG A 466 1.49 11.70 -3.27
CA ARG A 466 2.01 12.74 -4.17
C ARG A 466 1.15 14.00 -4.14
N LEU A 467 -0.18 13.88 -4.17
CA LEU A 467 -1.08 15.03 -4.06
C LEU A 467 -0.96 15.75 -2.70
N VAL A 468 -0.77 15.00 -1.61
CA VAL A 468 -0.49 15.57 -0.28
C VAL A 468 0.87 16.28 -0.26
N GLU A 469 1.86 15.85 -1.04
CA GLU A 469 3.12 16.56 -1.19
C GLU A 469 2.97 17.84 -2.03
N TYR A 470 2.24 17.81 -3.14
CA TYR A 470 2.01 18.99 -3.96
C TYR A 470 1.30 20.10 -3.19
N SER A 471 0.32 19.75 -2.34
CA SER A 471 -0.43 20.74 -1.55
C SER A 471 0.43 21.48 -0.52
N LYS A 472 1.64 20.99 -0.22
CA LYS A 472 2.61 21.66 0.66
C LYS A 472 3.54 22.62 -0.08
N ARG A 473 3.56 22.59 -1.42
CA ARG A 473 4.41 23.47 -2.23
C ARG A 473 3.81 24.87 -2.29
N GLU A 474 4.66 25.88 -2.30
CA GLU A 474 4.21 27.27 -2.49
C GLU A 474 3.51 27.43 -3.85
N ARG A 475 2.50 28.31 -3.88
CA ARG A 475 1.69 28.61 -5.08
C ARG A 475 1.20 27.35 -5.82
N THR A 476 0.88 26.28 -5.10
CA THR A 476 0.38 25.03 -5.66
C THR A 476 -0.94 24.63 -5.02
N VAL A 477 -1.94 24.29 -5.82
CA VAL A 477 -3.27 23.87 -5.35
C VAL A 477 -3.68 22.58 -6.08
N VAL A 478 -4.04 21.55 -5.34
CA VAL A 478 -4.58 20.33 -5.96
C VAL A 478 -6.07 20.50 -6.22
N ALA A 479 -6.53 20.17 -7.43
CA ALA A 479 -7.95 20.23 -7.76
C ALA A 479 -8.76 19.24 -6.89
N ALA A 480 -9.86 19.73 -6.32
CA ALA A 480 -10.68 18.96 -5.38
C ALA A 480 -11.15 17.61 -5.93
N LYS A 481 -11.58 17.55 -7.19
CA LYS A 481 -12.04 16.29 -7.83
C LYS A 481 -10.94 15.22 -7.87
N LEU A 482 -9.73 15.63 -8.27
CA LEU A 482 -8.57 14.75 -8.31
C LEU A 482 -8.20 14.27 -6.90
N PHE A 483 -8.19 15.20 -5.93
CA PHE A 483 -7.89 14.85 -4.55
C PHE A 483 -8.95 13.91 -3.94
N HIS A 484 -10.23 14.18 -4.15
CA HIS A 484 -11.32 13.33 -3.64
C HIS A 484 -11.27 11.92 -4.24
N PHE A 485 -10.95 11.79 -5.53
CA PHE A 485 -10.75 10.48 -6.15
C PHE A 485 -9.58 9.74 -5.52
N ALA A 486 -8.41 10.38 -5.41
CA ALA A 486 -7.23 9.79 -4.80
C ALA A 486 -7.46 9.43 -3.32
N ALA A 487 -8.12 10.30 -2.56
CA ALA A 487 -8.48 10.07 -1.17
C ALA A 487 -9.50 8.93 -1.02
N GLY A 488 -10.46 8.82 -1.94
CA GLY A 488 -11.42 7.71 -1.99
C GLY A 488 -10.75 6.37 -2.29
N MET A 489 -9.83 6.33 -3.25
CA MET A 489 -9.01 5.15 -3.54
C MET A 489 -8.16 4.76 -2.33
N HIS A 490 -7.46 5.72 -1.74
CA HIS A 490 -6.62 5.50 -0.57
C HIS A 490 -7.45 5.03 0.64
N PHE A 491 -8.63 5.62 0.85
CA PHE A 491 -9.57 5.19 1.87
C PHE A 491 -10.00 3.74 1.64
N ALA A 492 -10.40 3.37 0.42
CA ALA A 492 -10.81 2.00 0.10
C ALA A 492 -9.67 0.99 0.30
N GLN A 493 -8.42 1.38 0.04
CA GLN A 493 -7.24 0.52 0.23
C GLN A 493 -6.82 0.38 1.70
N THR A 494 -7.02 1.42 2.51
CA THR A 494 -6.50 1.47 3.89
C THR A 494 -7.55 1.15 4.94
N GLN A 495 -8.83 1.32 4.64
CA GLN A 495 -9.92 1.14 5.59
C GLN A 495 -10.64 -0.19 5.39
N LYS A 496 -10.99 -0.85 6.49
CA LYS A 496 -11.60 -2.19 6.52
C LYS A 496 -13.13 -2.20 6.30
N TYR A 497 -13.64 -1.22 5.57
CA TYR A 497 -15.09 -1.10 5.33
C TYR A 497 -15.56 -1.87 4.09
N PHE A 498 -14.62 -2.31 3.23
CA PHE A 498 -14.89 -2.96 1.95
C PHE A 498 -14.03 -4.19 1.75
#